data_AF-A0A925AMC6-F1
#
_entry.id   AF-A0A925AMC6-F1
#
_cell.length_a   1.000
_cell.length_b   1.000
_cell.length_c   1.000
_cell.angle_alpha   90.00
_cell.angle_beta   90.00
_cell.angle_gamma   90.00
#
_symmetry.space_group_name_H-M   'P 1'
#
loop_
_entity.id
_entity.type
_entity.pdbx_description
1 polymer ?
#
loop_
_entity_poly.entity_id
_entity_poly.type
_entity_poly.pdbx_seq_one_letter_code
_entity_poly.pdbx_strand_id
1 'polypeptide(L)' 'MPRPIVATVDLAALAANYALAKRLAPGARAFATIKANGYGHGVARVARALAGADGFAV' A
#
# COMPACT_ATOMS: atom_id res chain seq x y z
N MET A 1 33.29 7.98 -5.03
CA MET A 1 31.85 8.22 -5.24
C MET A 1 31.07 7.40 -4.21
N PRO A 2 30.17 7.99 -3.41
CA PRO A 2 29.31 7.20 -2.53
C PRO A 2 28.37 6.33 -3.36
N ARG A 3 28.15 5.07 -2.92
CA ARG A 3 27.17 4.15 -3.52
C ARG A 3 25.96 4.03 -2.59
N PRO A 4 24.92 4.86 -2.78
CA PRO A 4 23.76 4.86 -1.89
C PRO A 4 23.01 3.53 -1.94
N ILE A 5 22.45 3.13 -0.80
CA ILE A 5 21.53 2.00 -0.70
C ILE A 5 20.12 2.55 -0.94
N VAL A 6 19.39 1.94 -1.87
CA VAL A 6 18.04 2.36 -2.24
C VAL A 6 17.07 1.18 -2.18
N ALA A 7 15.84 1.45 -1.77
CA ALA A 7 14.74 0.49 -1.80
C ALA A 7 13.75 0.89 -2.91
N THR A 8 13.67 0.06 -3.94
CA THR A 8 12.66 0.21 -5.00
C THR A 8 11.39 -0.50 -4.58
N VAL A 9 10.24 0.16 -4.75
CA VAL A 9 8.95 -0.41 -4.39
C VAL A 9 7.98 -0.18 -5.53
N ASP A 10 7.33 -1.26 -5.94
CA ASP A 10 6.31 -1.24 -6.97
C ASP A 10 4.94 -0.92 -6.36
N LEU A 11 4.41 0.26 -6.68
CA LEU A 11 3.10 0.72 -6.22
C LEU A 11 1.94 0.03 -6.96
N ALA A 12 2.16 -0.43 -8.19
CA ALA A 12 1.15 -1.18 -8.94
C ALA A 12 0.96 -2.57 -8.33
N ALA A 13 2.04 -3.22 -7.89
CA ALA A 13 1.96 -4.47 -7.14
C ALA A 13 1.18 -4.31 -5.82
N LEU A 14 1.39 -3.20 -5.10
CA LEU A 14 0.63 -2.90 -3.89
C LEU A 14 -0.88 -2.76 -4.17
N ALA A 15 -1.25 -2.01 -5.21
CA ALA A 15 -2.65 -1.85 -5.62
C ALA A 15 -3.27 -3.18 -6.08
N ALA A 16 -2.52 -4.01 -6.83
CA ALA A 16 -2.97 -5.33 -7.27
C ALA A 16 -3.23 -6.27 -6.09
N ASN A 17 -2.39 -6.24 -5.06
CA ASN A 17 -2.56 -7.02 -3.83
C ASN A 17 -3.83 -6.60 -3.07
N TYR A 18 -4.09 -5.30 -2.95
CA TYR A 18 -5.33 -4.81 -2.34
C TYR A 18 -6.57 -5.26 -3.14
N ALA A 19 -6.54 -5.14 -4.46
CA ALA A 19 -7.63 -5.58 -5.33
C ALA A 19 -7.87 -7.10 -5.22
N LEU A 20 -6.81 -7.91 -5.11
CA LEU A 20 -6.92 -9.34 -4.86
C LEU A 20 -7.59 -9.64 -3.51
N ALA A 21 -7.13 -8.99 -2.43
CA ALA A 21 -7.73 -9.17 -1.11
C ALA A 21 -9.24 -8.83 -1.10
N LYS A 22 -9.64 -7.76 -1.78
CA LYS A 22 -11.05 -7.40 -1.98
C LYS A 22 -11.84 -8.47 -2.75
N ARG A 23 -11.26 -9.04 -3.82
CA ARG A 23 -11.92 -10.10 -4.59
C ARG A 23 -12.10 -11.39 -3.78
N LEU A 24 -11.18 -11.70 -2.88
CA LEU A 24 -11.22 -12.90 -2.03
C LEU A 24 -12.25 -12.81 -0.90
N ALA A 25 -12.70 -11.60 -0.54
CA ALA A 25 -13.71 -11.37 0.49
C ALA A 25 -14.87 -10.53 -0.06
N PRO A 26 -15.70 -11.09 -0.97
CA PRO A 26 -16.81 -10.36 -1.55
C PRO A 26 -17.77 -9.85 -0.47
N GLY A 27 -18.22 -8.59 -0.60
CA GLY A 27 -19.10 -7.93 0.36
C GLY A 27 -18.41 -7.35 1.60
N ALA A 28 -17.16 -7.72 1.89
CA ALA A 28 -16.41 -7.13 3.00
C ALA A 28 -15.82 -5.76 2.61
N ARG A 29 -15.66 -4.88 3.60
CA ARG A 29 -14.81 -3.69 3.48
C ARG A 29 -13.37 -4.06 3.79
N ALA A 30 -12.42 -3.64 2.95
CA ALA A 30 -10.99 -3.80 3.20
C ALA A 30 -10.36 -2.45 3.51
N PHE A 31 -9.72 -2.35 4.68
CA PHE A 31 -9.04 -1.13 5.10
C PHE A 31 -7.56 -1.24 4.77
N ALA A 32 -7.03 -0.27 4.03
CA ALA A 32 -5.60 -0.17 3.77
C ALA A 32 -4.88 0.22 5.05
N THR A 33 -4.17 -0.74 5.64
CA THR A 33 -3.41 -0.50 6.87
C THR A 33 -2.05 0.10 6.53
N ILE A 34 -1.79 1.33 6.96
CA ILE A 34 -0.58 2.11 6.65
C ILE A 34 0.02 2.60 7.96
N LYS A 35 0.81 1.74 8.61
CA LYS A 35 1.50 2.05 9.87
C LYS A 35 2.97 2.39 9.61
N ALA A 36 3.66 3.01 10.56
CA ALA A 36 5.11 3.20 10.51
C ALA A 36 5.64 3.72 9.15
N ASN A 37 5.11 4.85 8.68
CA ASN A 37 5.43 5.43 7.37
C ASN A 37 5.14 4.47 6.18
N GLY A 38 4.01 3.77 6.21
CA GLY A 38 3.68 2.74 5.22
C GLY A 38 4.64 1.56 5.25
N TYR A 39 4.97 1.05 6.45
CA TYR A 39 5.96 0.01 6.70
C TYR A 39 7.32 0.35 6.07
N GLY A 40 7.73 1.61 6.19
CA GLY A 40 8.97 2.13 5.57
C GLY A 40 8.88 2.38 4.06
N HIS A 41 7.72 2.16 3.43
CA HIS A 41 7.50 2.37 2.00
C HIS A 41 7.03 3.79 1.68
N GLY A 42 6.91 4.69 2.65
CA GLY A 42 6.49 6.08 2.45
C GLY A 42 4.97 6.25 2.47
N VAL A 43 4.44 6.82 3.56
CA VAL A 43 3.00 6.96 3.82
C VAL A 43 2.26 7.64 2.67
N ALA A 44 2.77 8.75 2.14
CA ALA A 44 2.09 9.52 1.09
C ALA A 44 1.99 8.75 -0.23
N ARG A 45 3.02 8.02 -0.62
CA ARG A 45 2.99 7.24 -1.87
C ARG A 45 2.16 5.97 -1.76
N VAL A 46 2.21 5.30 -0.60
CA VAL A 46 1.36 4.14 -0.31
C VAL A 46 -0.11 4.54 -0.27
N ALA A 47 -0.45 5.64 0.42
CA ALA A 47 -1.82 6.14 0.50
C ALA A 47 -2.38 6.53 -0.88
N ARG A 48 -1.57 7.19 -1.73
CA ARG A 48 -1.96 7.50 -3.12
C ARG A 48 -2.17 6.25 -3.96
N ALA A 49 -1.30 5.26 -3.86
CA ALA A 49 -1.45 3.99 -4.58
C ALA A 49 -2.71 3.21 -4.16
N LEU A 50 -3.16 3.40 -2.92
CA LEU A 50 -4.34 2.77 -2.34
C LEU A 50 -5.52 3.74 -2.21
N ALA A 51 -5.59 4.80 -3.03
CA ALA A 51 -6.64 5.82 -2.95
C ALA A 51 -8.07 5.25 -3.10
N GLY A 52 -8.23 4.09 -3.74
CA GLY A 52 -9.50 3.36 -3.86
C GLY A 52 -9.82 2.44 -2.69
N ALA A 53 -9.09 2.51 -1.57
CA ALA A 53 -9.37 1.68 -0.40
C ALA A 53 -10.69 2.07 0.28
N ASP A 54 -11.39 1.10 0.90
CA ASP A 54 -12.67 1.38 1.58
C ASP A 54 -12.48 2.21 2.86
N GLY A 55 -11.23 2.32 3.32
CA GLY A 55 -10.80 3.09 4.47
C GLY A 55 -9.30 2.91 4.72
N PHE A 56 -8.75 3.74 5.60
CA PHE A 56 -7.36 3.63 6.06
C PHE A 56 -7.32 3.34 7.56
N ALA A 57 -6.36 2.52 7.97
CA ALA A 57 -6.01 2.29 9.37
C ALA A 57 -4.53 2.64 9.58
N VAL A 58 -4.21 3.37 10.65
CA VAL A 58 -2.85 3.90 10.93
C VAL A 58 -2.26 3.37 12.22
#